data_AF-A0A9X9X2X9-F1
#
_entry.id   AF-A0A9X9X2X9-F1
#
_cell.length_a   1.000
_cell.length_b   1.000
_cell.length_c   1.000
_cell.angle_alpha   90.00
_cell.angle_beta   90.00
_cell.angle_gamma   90.00
#
_symmetry.space_group_name_H-M   'P 1'
#
loop_
_entity.id
_entity.type
_entity.pdbx_description
1 polymer ?
#
loop_
_entity_poly.entity_id
_entity_poly.type
_entity_poly.pdbx_seq_one_letter_code
_entity_poly.pdbx_strand_id
1 'polypeptide(L)' 'MTPTIRAACAAVLFAVPLAACDDGPAERIGERVDRAAEEVRDAIDPPNGPAERIGRALDRATE' A
#
# COMPACT_ATOMS: atom_id res chain seq x y z
N MET A 1 32.50 15.09 7.02
CA MET A 1 31.07 15.34 6.79
C MET A 1 30.73 16.69 7.41
N THR A 2 30.51 17.71 6.57
CA THR A 2 30.34 19.11 7.01
C THR A 2 29.03 19.30 7.78
N PRO A 3 28.97 20.23 8.75
CA PRO A 3 27.76 20.48 9.56
C PRO A 3 26.54 20.86 8.71
N THR A 4 26.77 21.45 7.53
CA THR A 4 25.75 21.77 6.54
C THR A 4 25.06 20.53 5.97
N ILE A 5 25.78 19.45 5.71
CA ILE A 5 25.21 18.18 5.22
C ILE A 5 24.33 17.53 6.29
N ARG A 6 24.76 17.57 7.56
CA ARG A 6 23.96 17.03 8.68
C ARG A 6 22.65 17.79 8.87
N ALA A 7 22.69 19.12 8.80
CA ALA A 7 21.50 19.95 8.89
C ALA A 7 20.55 19.70 7.71
N ALA A 8 21.07 19.57 6.49
CA ALA A 8 20.27 19.26 5.30
C ALA A 8 19.61 17.88 5.38
N CYS A 9 20.34 16.84 5.79
CA CYS A 9 19.77 15.50 5.97
C CYS A 9 18.69 15.48 7.05
N ALA A 10 18.89 16.17 8.17
CA ALA A 10 17.88 16.27 9.21
C ALA A 10 16.61 16.97 8.70
N ALA A 11 16.75 18.07 7.95
CA ALA A 11 15.63 18.80 7.38
C ALA A 11 14.79 17.94 6.41
N VAL A 12 15.44 17.15 5.55
CA VAL A 12 14.74 16.23 4.63
C VAL A 12 14.01 15.13 5.40
N LEU A 13 14.65 14.55 6.43
CA LEU A 13 14.07 13.46 7.22
C LEU A 13 12.77 13.88 7.92
N PHE A 14 12.71 15.12 8.41
CA PHE A 14 11.53 15.66 9.07
C PHE A 14 10.47 16.20 8.10
N ALA A 15 10.83 16.62 6.88
CA ALA A 15 9.89 17.20 5.92
C ALA A 15 9.11 16.17 5.09
N VAL A 16 9.72 15.02 4.77
CA VAL A 16 9.09 13.95 3.96
C VAL A 16 7.76 13.44 4.55
N PRO A 17 7.62 13.13 5.86
CA PRO A 17 6.37 12.63 6.39
C PRO A 17 5.22 13.65 6.36
N LEU A 18 5.51 14.96 6.35
CA LEU A 18 4.45 15.98 6.20
C LEU A 18 3.86 16.02 4.77
N ALA A 19 4.59 15.54 3.77
CA ALA A 19 4.09 15.43 2.40
C ALA A 19 3.25 14.15 2.17
N ALA A 20 3.11 13.30 3.18
CA ALA A 20 2.36 12.04 3.13
C ALA A 20 0.94 12.13 3.74
N CYS A 21 0.38 13.34 3.88
CA CYS A 21 -0.98 13.52 4.40
C CYS A 21 -2.10 13.17 3.41
N ASP A 22 -1.77 13.00 2.12
CA ASP A 22 -2.68 12.51 1.08
C ASP A 22 -2.17 11.15 0.56
N ASP A 23 -3.07 10.31 0.01
CA ASP A 23 -2.73 9.03 -0.63
C ASP A 23 -1.53 9.19 -1.57
N GLY A 24 -0.37 8.78 -1.04
CA GLY A 24 0.90 9.05 -1.69
C GLY A 24 1.13 8.14 -2.88
N PRO A 25 2.13 8.45 -3.73
CA PRO A 25 2.57 7.53 -4.77
C PRO A 25 2.94 6.14 -4.22
N ALA A 26 3.40 6.06 -2.97
CA ALA A 26 3.67 4.78 -2.29
C ALA A 26 2.38 3.97 -2.01
N GLU A 27 1.32 4.62 -1.55
CA GLU A 27 0.02 3.98 -1.27
C GLU A 27 -0.62 3.45 -2.55
N ARG A 28 -0.61 4.27 -3.62
CA ARG A 28 -1.10 3.85 -4.94
C ARG A 28 -0.28 2.72 -5.58
N ILE A 29 0.99 2.58 -5.21
CA ILE A 29 1.83 1.45 -5.64
C ILE A 29 1.48 0.22 -4.80
N GLY A 30 1.34 0.36 -3.48
CA GLY A 30 0.89 -0.69 -2.58
C GLY A 30 -0.43 -1.31 -3.05
N GLU A 31 -1.44 -0.48 -3.31
CA GLU A 31 -2.76 -0.93 -3.76
C GLU A 31 -2.71 -1.71 -5.09
N ARG A 32 -1.79 -1.36 -6.00
CA ARG A 32 -1.58 -2.12 -7.25
C ARG A 32 -0.93 -3.47 -7.00
N VAL A 33 0.03 -3.52 -6.08
CA VAL A 33 0.70 -4.76 -5.70
C VAL A 33 -0.26 -5.70 -4.99
N ASP A 34 -1.08 -5.17 -4.07
CA ASP A 34 -2.05 -5.95 -3.32
C ASP A 34 -3.13 -6.54 -4.25
N ARG A 35 -3.66 -5.74 -5.19
CA ARG A 35 -4.56 -6.25 -6.24
C ARG A 35 -3.92 -7.36 -7.08
N ALA A 36 -2.68 -7.16 -7.53
CA ALA A 36 -1.99 -8.17 -8.33
C ALA A 36 -1.76 -9.47 -7.52
N ALA A 37 -1.41 -9.36 -6.24
CA ALA A 37 -1.24 -10.51 -5.36
C ALA A 37 -2.56 -11.24 -5.13
N GLU A 38 -3.67 -10.51 -5.01
CA GLU A 38 -5.00 -11.08 -4.85
C GLU A 38 -5.45 -11.83 -6.11
N GLU A 39 -5.23 -11.27 -7.31
CA GLU A 39 -5.53 -11.96 -8.57
C GLU A 39 -4.72 -13.26 -8.73
N VAL A 40 -3.44 -13.24 -8.34
CA VAL A 40 -2.60 -14.43 -8.36
C VAL A 40 -3.10 -15.47 -7.35
N ARG A 41 -3.51 -15.05 -6.15
CA ARG A 41 -4.13 -15.95 -5.15
C ARG A 41 -5.41 -16.56 -5.68
N ASP A 42 -6.32 -15.76 -6.24
CA ASP A 42 -7.58 -16.25 -6.81
C ASP A 42 -7.36 -17.22 -7.98
N ALA A 43 -6.25 -17.09 -8.72
CA ALA A 43 -5.87 -18.01 -9.79
C ALA A 43 -5.32 -19.36 -9.27
N ILE A 44 -4.59 -19.35 -8.16
CA ILE A 44 -3.95 -20.55 -7.59
C ILE A 44 -4.89 -21.26 -6.60
N ASP A 45 -5.69 -20.49 -5.87
CA ASP A 45 -6.65 -20.91 -4.85
C ASP A 45 -8.01 -20.24 -5.11
N PRO A 46 -8.73 -20.68 -6.16
CA PRO A 46 -10.03 -20.13 -6.50
C PRO A 46 -11.02 -20.37 -5.36
N PRO A 47 -12.03 -19.50 -5.19
CA PRO A 47 -12.98 -19.63 -4.09
C PRO A 47 -13.75 -20.95 -4.25
N ASN A 48 -13.84 -21.72 -3.17
CA ASN A 48 -14.39 -23.06 -3.16
C ASN A 48 -15.94 -23.06 -3.24
N GLY A 49 -16.58 -21.90 -3.17
CA GLY A 49 -18.04 -21.77 -3.29
C GLY A 49 -18.57 -20.34 -3.24
N PRO A 50 -19.91 -20.17 -3.39
CA PRO A 50 -20.56 -18.86 -3.44
C PRO A 50 -20.45 -18.08 -2.13
N ALA A 51 -20.45 -18.76 -0.98
CA ALA A 51 -20.26 -18.11 0.32
C ALA A 51 -18.88 -17.45 0.45
N GLU A 52 -17.83 -18.15 -0.01
CA GLU A 52 -16.45 -17.64 0.03
C GLU A 52 -16.26 -16.48 -0.96
N ARG A 53 -16.87 -16.55 -2.15
CA ARG A 53 -16.92 -15.42 -3.10
C ARG A 53 -17.57 -14.18 -2.51
N ILE A 54 -18.69 -14.36 -1.80
CA ILE A 54 -19.42 -13.25 -1.18
C ILE A 54 -18.59 -12.67 -0.02
N GLY A 55 -17.97 -13.51 0.81
CA GLY A 55 -17.05 -13.07 1.86
C GLY A 55 -15.94 -12.19 1.31
N ARG A 56 -15.21 -12.67 0.29
CA ARG A 56 -14.16 -11.88 -0.38
C ARG A 56 -14.68 -10.59 -1.00
N ALA A 57 -15.91 -10.57 -1.49
CA ALA A 57 -16.50 -9.34 -2.04
C ALA A 57 -16.87 -8.31 -0.96
N LEU A 58 -17.30 -8.77 0.22
CA LEU A 58 -17.60 -7.91 1.37
C LEU A 58 -16.33 -7.33 1.99
N ASP A 59 -15.28 -8.15 2.10
CA ASP A 59 -13.98 -7.70 2.62
C ASP A 59 -13.41 -6.56 1.76
N ARG A 60 -13.40 -6.72 0.43
CA ARG A 60 -13.00 -5.67 -0.53
C ARG A 60 -13.85 -4.41 -0.51
N ALA A 61 -15.11 -4.52 -0.09
CA ALA A 61 -16.01 -3.36 0.01
C ALA A 61 -15.82 -2.59 1.31
N THR A 62 -15.09 -3.17 2.28
CA THR A 62 -14.84 -2.59 3.60
C THR A 62 -13.40 -2.08 3.72
N GLU A 63 -12.49 -2.58 2.88
CA GLU A 63 -11.11 -2.07 2.70
C GLU A 63 -11.05 -0.76 1.92
#